data_AF-A0A315Z136-F1
#
_entry.id   AF-A0A315Z136-F1
#
_cell.length_a   1.000
_cell.length_b   1.000
_cell.length_c   1.000
_cell.angle_alpha   90.00
_cell.angle_beta   90.00
_cell.angle_gamma   90.00
#
_symmetry.space_group_name_H-M   'P 1'
#
loop_
_entity.id
_entity.type
_entity.pdbx_description
1 polymer ?
#
loop_
_entity_poly.entity_id
_entity_poly.type
_entity_poly.pdbx_seq_one_letter_code
_entity_poly.pdbx_strand_id
1 'polypeptide(L)'
;MTSNYTMDFSFTDELYDGDLNGYQEFLKISIEEFETDYPKLKQALNNHDPELFSAVKHKFSTRLSTFQLVSLQAFMEDVKNNYKNDISAVDPIMAGAELDRHISGILTTLKNKLAQLQ
;
A
#
# COMPACT_ATOMS: atom_id res chain seq x y z
N MET A 1 6.19 0.53 -20.24
CA MET A 1 4.79 0.08 -20.11
C MET A 1 4.19 0.83 -18.94
N THR A 2 3.16 1.63 -19.17
CA THR A 2 2.41 2.31 -18.12
C THR A 2 1.68 1.24 -17.31
N SER A 3 2.21 0.89 -16.14
CA SER A 3 1.45 0.17 -15.12
C SER A 3 0.24 1.06 -14.82
N ASN A 4 -0.94 0.70 -15.32
CA ASN A 4 -2.20 1.37 -14.99
C ASN A 4 -2.43 1.16 -13.51
N TYR A 5 -1.95 2.12 -12.72
CA TYR A 5 -2.16 2.20 -11.30
C TYR A 5 -3.60 2.69 -11.12
N THR A 6 -4.53 1.75 -10.93
CA THR A 6 -5.95 2.06 -10.74
C THR A 6 -6.32 1.74 -9.31
N MET A 7 -6.61 2.79 -8.54
CA MET A 7 -7.20 2.70 -7.22
C MET A 7 -8.72 2.80 -7.37
N ASP A 8 -9.46 1.87 -6.77
CA ASP A 8 -10.92 1.87 -6.83
C ASP A 8 -11.51 2.46 -5.53
N PHE A 9 -12.36 3.47 -5.68
CA PHE A 9 -13.06 4.11 -4.57
C PHE A 9 -14.54 3.70 -4.48
N SER A 10 -15.07 2.95 -5.44
CA SER A 10 -16.50 2.63 -5.56
C SER A 10 -17.09 2.10 -4.25
N PHE A 11 -16.42 1.13 -3.62
CA PHE A 11 -16.84 0.58 -2.33
C PHE A 11 -16.87 1.64 -1.23
N THR A 12 -15.86 2.49 -1.14
CA THR A 12 -15.81 3.54 -0.10
C THR A 12 -16.77 4.69 -0.38
N ASP A 13 -17.00 5.02 -1.65
CA ASP A 13 -17.98 6.02 -2.07
C ASP A 13 -19.39 5.59 -1.68
N GLU A 14 -19.73 4.31 -1.88
CA GLU A 14 -21.00 3.74 -1.43
C GLU A 14 -21.11 3.65 0.10
N LEU A 15 -20.03 3.20 0.76
CA LEU A 15 -20.01 3.01 2.22
C LEU A 15 -20.26 4.32 2.98
N TYR A 16 -19.74 5.43 2.48
CA TYR A 16 -19.84 6.75 3.11
C TYR A 16 -20.82 7.70 2.41
N ASP A 17 -21.75 7.17 1.60
CA ASP A 17 -22.77 7.99 0.96
C ASP A 17 -23.57 8.78 2.02
N GLY A 18 -23.61 10.10 1.86
CA GLY A 18 -24.23 11.01 2.83
C GLY A 18 -23.42 11.30 4.12
N ASP A 19 -22.28 10.64 4.35
CA ASP A 19 -21.39 10.89 5.50
C ASP A 19 -20.01 11.43 5.06
N LEU A 20 -20.00 12.71 4.67
CA LEU A 20 -18.78 13.37 4.20
C LEU A 20 -17.68 13.40 5.27
N ASN A 21 -18.05 13.66 6.54
CA ASN A 21 -17.08 13.78 7.63
C ASN A 21 -16.41 12.43 7.93
N GLY A 22 -17.22 11.36 8.00
CA GLY A 22 -16.72 10.00 8.17
C GLY A 22 -15.81 9.60 7.01
N TYR A 23 -16.15 9.97 5.77
CA TYR A 23 -15.31 9.64 4.62
C TYR A 23 -13.96 10.36 4.68
N GLN A 24 -13.95 11.65 5.01
CA GLN A 24 -12.72 12.41 5.17
C GLN A 24 -11.82 11.84 6.26
N GLU A 25 -12.39 11.47 7.42
CA GLU A 25 -11.65 10.84 8.51
C GLU A 25 -11.06 9.50 8.09
N PHE A 26 -11.86 8.66 7.42
CA PHE A 26 -11.40 7.39 6.88
C PHE A 26 -10.21 7.53 5.92
N LEU A 27 -10.26 8.50 4.99
CA LEU A 27 -9.16 8.75 4.06
C LEU A 27 -7.91 9.28 4.78
N LYS A 28 -8.06 10.14 5.79
CA LYS A 28 -6.94 10.62 6.61
C LYS A 28 -6.24 9.48 7.34
N ILE A 29 -7.01 8.63 8.03
CA ILE A 29 -6.47 7.45 8.72
C ILE A 29 -5.76 6.52 7.73
N SER A 30 -6.36 6.30 6.56
CA SER A 30 -5.73 5.47 5.52
C SER A 30 -4.38 6.04 5.07
N ILE A 31 -4.29 7.35 4.84
CA ILE A 31 -3.04 8.03 4.50
C ILE A 31 -2.00 7.86 5.61
N GLU A 32 -2.38 8.11 6.86
CA GLU A 32 -1.48 8.00 8.03
C GLU A 32 -0.93 6.58 8.22
N GLU A 33 -1.77 5.55 8.01
CA GLU A 33 -1.35 4.15 8.04
C GLU A 33 -0.28 3.85 6.98
N PHE A 34 -0.52 4.27 5.72
CA PHE A 34 0.45 4.10 4.64
C PHE A 34 1.77 4.82 4.97
N GLU A 35 1.72 6.06 5.44
CA GLU A 35 2.91 6.86 5.79
C GLU A 35 3.69 6.27 6.98
N THR A 36 2.98 5.68 7.96
CA THR A 36 3.58 5.12 9.17
C THR A 36 4.24 3.77 8.94
N ASP A 37 3.62 2.91 8.14
CA ASP A 37 4.08 1.53 7.98
C ASP A 37 4.99 1.34 6.74
N TYR A 38 4.93 2.23 5.74
CA TYR A 38 5.84 2.18 4.59
C TYR A 38 7.34 2.21 4.96
N PRO A 39 7.84 3.07 5.87
CA PRO A 39 9.23 3.04 6.28
C PRO A 39 9.66 1.68 6.87
N LYS A 40 8.72 0.97 7.53
CA LYS A 40 8.98 -0.35 8.12
C LYS A 40 9.11 -1.43 7.04
N LEU A 41 8.36 -1.34 5.94
CA LEU A 41 8.56 -2.21 4.77
C LEU A 41 9.93 -2.00 4.15
N LYS A 42 10.36 -0.74 3.98
CA LYS A 42 11.71 -0.45 3.47
C LYS A 42 12.80 -0.98 4.39
N GLN A 43 12.64 -0.81 5.69
CA GLN A 43 13.55 -1.39 6.67
C GLN A 43 13.61 -2.93 6.54
N ALA A 44 12.46 -3.58 6.41
CA ALA A 44 12.39 -5.03 6.24
C ALA A 44 13.08 -5.51 4.95
N LEU A 45 12.93 -4.77 3.84
CA LEU A 45 13.65 -5.03 2.59
C LEU A 45 15.16 -4.90 2.77
N ASN A 46 15.61 -3.75 3.30
CA ASN A 46 17.03 -3.45 3.46
C ASN A 46 17.77 -4.41 4.39
N ASN A 47 17.07 -4.93 5.40
CA ASN A 47 17.62 -5.86 6.38
C ASN A 47 17.40 -7.33 6.02
N HIS A 48 16.78 -7.61 4.86
CA HIS A 48 16.38 -8.97 4.47
C HIS A 48 15.58 -9.67 5.57
N ASP A 49 14.64 -8.95 6.20
CA ASP A 49 13.85 -9.40 7.35
C ASP A 49 12.45 -9.86 6.89
N PRO A 50 12.24 -11.17 6.65
CA PRO A 50 10.99 -11.68 6.12
C PRO A 50 9.85 -11.64 7.15
N GLU A 51 10.17 -11.71 8.45
CA GLU A 51 9.17 -11.69 9.52
C GLU A 51 8.57 -10.29 9.65
N LEU A 52 9.42 -9.25 9.71
CA LEU A 52 8.98 -7.87 9.70
C LEU A 52 8.22 -7.55 8.41
N PHE A 53 8.72 -7.99 7.26
CA PHE A 53 8.05 -7.76 5.98
C PHE A 53 6.64 -8.37 5.98
N SER A 54 6.50 -9.62 6.42
CA SER A 54 5.20 -10.30 6.49
C SER A 54 4.24 -9.64 7.49
N ALA A 55 4.75 -9.21 8.65
CA ALA A 55 3.94 -8.52 9.66
C ALA A 55 3.40 -7.19 9.13
N VAL A 56 4.24 -6.39 8.47
CA VAL A 56 3.81 -5.09 7.90
C VAL A 56 2.89 -5.29 6.70
N LYS A 57 3.18 -6.26 5.82
CA LYS A 57 2.28 -6.66 4.72
C LYS A 57 0.88 -7.01 5.22
N HIS A 58 0.77 -7.72 6.34
CA HIS A 58 -0.52 -8.07 6.91
C HIS A 58 -1.32 -6.83 7.32
N LYS A 59 -0.68 -5.82 7.92
CA LYS A 59 -1.34 -4.55 8.27
C LYS A 59 -1.91 -3.82 7.04
N PHE A 60 -1.19 -3.86 5.93
CA PHE A 60 -1.63 -3.27 4.67
C PHE A 60 -2.84 -3.99 4.05
N SER A 61 -3.04 -5.29 4.34
CA SER A 61 -3.97 -6.15 3.61
C SER A 61 -5.39 -5.59 3.51
N THR A 62 -5.91 -5.00 4.60
CA THR A 62 -7.22 -4.35 4.61
C THR A 62 -7.28 -3.22 3.58
N ARG A 63 -6.34 -2.27 3.61
CA ARG A 63 -6.32 -1.14 2.67
C ARG A 63 -6.10 -1.57 1.23
N LEU A 64 -5.23 -2.57 1.01
CA LEU A 64 -5.02 -3.14 -0.31
C LEU A 64 -6.32 -3.71 -0.88
N SER A 65 -7.09 -4.42 -0.06
CA SER A 65 -8.38 -4.97 -0.47
C SER A 65 -9.44 -3.88 -0.66
N THR A 66 -9.53 -2.93 0.27
CA THR A 66 -10.54 -1.85 0.24
C THR A 66 -10.43 -1.01 -1.03
N PHE A 67 -9.21 -0.72 -1.47
CA PHE A 67 -8.94 0.13 -2.63
C PHE A 67 -8.56 -0.63 -3.90
N GLN A 68 -8.73 -1.97 -3.89
CA GLN A 68 -8.36 -2.87 -4.99
C GLN A 68 -6.93 -2.65 -5.53
N LEU A 69 -5.95 -2.53 -4.63
CA LEU A 69 -4.54 -2.30 -4.96
C LEU A 69 -3.82 -3.58 -5.38
N VAL A 70 -4.39 -4.28 -6.36
CA VAL A 70 -3.99 -5.62 -6.81
C VAL A 70 -2.50 -5.66 -7.19
N SER A 71 -2.00 -4.61 -7.85
CA SER A 71 -0.59 -4.57 -8.27
C SER A 71 0.37 -4.52 -7.09
N LEU A 72 0.10 -3.72 -6.05
CA LEU A 72 0.95 -3.68 -4.85
C LEU A 72 0.80 -4.98 -4.06
N GLN A 73 -0.41 -5.53 -3.97
CA GLN A 73 -0.65 -6.81 -3.31
C GLN A 73 0.14 -7.95 -3.98
N ALA A 74 0.15 -8.02 -5.31
CA ALA A 74 0.91 -9.01 -6.06
C ALA A 74 2.41 -8.86 -5.82
N PHE A 75 2.95 -7.63 -5.94
CA PHE A 75 4.35 -7.34 -5.64
C PHE A 75 4.75 -7.80 -4.23
N MET A 76 3.94 -7.49 -3.22
CA MET A 76 4.24 -7.88 -1.83
C MET A 76 4.15 -9.39 -1.62
N GLU A 77 3.29 -10.10 -2.33
CA GLU A 77 3.26 -11.57 -2.28
C GLU A 77 4.47 -12.18 -2.99
N ASP A 78 4.92 -11.61 -4.10
CA ASP A 78 6.13 -12.05 -4.81
C ASP A 78 7.38 -11.90 -3.94
N VAL A 79 7.56 -10.74 -3.28
CA VAL A 79 8.67 -10.53 -2.33
C VAL A 79 8.63 -11.56 -1.20
N LYS A 80 7.46 -11.80 -0.60
CA LYS A 80 7.29 -12.79 0.46
C LYS A 80 7.62 -14.21 -0.01
N ASN A 81 7.18 -14.58 -1.22
CA ASN A 81 7.47 -15.88 -1.81
C ASN A 81 8.96 -16.05 -2.11
N ASN A 82 9.61 -14.99 -2.61
CA ASN A 82 11.06 -14.98 -2.81
C ASN A 82 11.79 -15.20 -1.49
N TYR A 83 11.44 -14.48 -0.43
CA TYR A 83 12.03 -14.71 0.90
C TYR A 83 11.83 -16.13 1.43
N LYS A 84 10.69 -16.77 1.16
CA LYS A 84 10.44 -18.17 1.55
C LYS A 84 11.34 -19.15 0.82
N ASN A 85 11.68 -18.86 -0.45
CA ASN A 85 12.51 -19.72 -1.27
C ASN A 85 13.99 -19.50 -1.01
N ASP A 86 14.42 -18.24 -1.02
CA ASP A 86 15.80 -17.80 -0.79
C ASP A 86 15.79 -16.33 -0.36
N ILE A 87 16.29 -16.06 0.85
CA ILE A 87 16.34 -14.70 1.41
C ILE A 87 17.12 -13.74 0.49
N SER A 88 18.14 -14.23 -0.19
CA SER A 88 19.00 -13.44 -1.09
C SER A 88 18.38 -13.16 -2.46
N ALA A 89 17.25 -13.78 -2.79
CA ALA A 89 16.57 -13.58 -4.08
C ALA A 89 15.86 -12.22 -4.18
N VAL A 90 15.74 -11.49 -3.07
CA VAL A 90 15.18 -10.13 -3.06
C VAL A 90 16.32 -9.12 -3.10
N ASP A 91 16.43 -8.42 -4.24
CA ASP A 91 17.27 -7.22 -4.34
C ASP A 91 16.57 -6.05 -3.62
N PRO A 92 17.09 -5.56 -2.48
CA PRO A 92 16.44 -4.51 -1.70
C PRO A 92 16.39 -3.16 -2.44
N ILE A 93 17.30 -2.89 -3.37
CA ILE A 93 17.31 -1.65 -4.15
C ILE A 93 16.17 -1.68 -5.15
N MET A 94 16.05 -2.76 -5.93
CA MET A 94 14.97 -2.90 -6.92
C MET A 94 13.60 -3.01 -6.25
N ALA A 95 13.48 -3.84 -5.21
CA ALA A 95 12.23 -3.97 -4.46
C ALA A 95 11.85 -2.66 -3.76
N GLY A 96 12.83 -1.94 -3.22
CA GLY A 96 12.63 -0.61 -2.63
C GLY A 96 12.10 0.40 -3.65
N ALA A 97 12.70 0.49 -4.83
CA ALA A 97 12.26 1.41 -5.87
C ALA A 97 10.82 1.12 -6.35
N GLU A 98 10.46 -0.15 -6.49
CA GLU A 98 9.11 -0.55 -6.89
C GLU A 98 8.08 -0.26 -5.78
N LEU A 99 8.45 -0.48 -4.51
CA LEU A 99 7.63 -0.08 -3.38
C LEU A 99 7.42 1.44 -3.33
N ASP A 100 8.48 2.23 -3.52
CA ASP A 100 8.43 3.70 -3.54
C ASP A 100 7.46 4.19 -4.63
N ARG A 101 7.50 3.56 -5.82
CA ARG A 101 6.61 3.86 -6.94
C ARG A 101 5.14 3.59 -6.57
N HIS A 102 4.86 2.44 -5.98
CA HIS A 102 3.50 2.08 -5.55
C HIS A 102 2.98 3.04 -4.49
N ILE A 103 3.72 3.23 -3.41
CA ILE A 103 3.29 4.00 -2.25
C ILE A 103 3.12 5.48 -2.61
N SER A 104 4.00 6.04 -3.43
CA SER A 104 3.85 7.42 -3.90
C SER A 104 2.58 7.61 -4.71
N GLY A 105 2.26 6.68 -5.62
CA GLY A 105 1.01 6.70 -6.39
C GLY A 105 -0.24 6.58 -5.51
N ILE A 106 -0.21 5.68 -4.53
CA ILE A 106 -1.27 5.50 -3.51
C ILE A 106 -1.52 6.80 -2.76
N LEU A 107 -0.47 7.36 -2.16
CA LEU A 107 -0.60 8.55 -1.33
C LEU A 107 -1.07 9.76 -2.12
N THR A 108 -0.55 9.97 -3.35
CA THR A 108 -1.05 11.03 -4.23
C THR A 108 -2.54 10.84 -4.54
N THR A 109 -2.97 9.62 -4.85
CA THR A 109 -4.36 9.35 -5.21
C THR A 109 -5.32 9.55 -4.02
N LEU A 110 -4.95 9.06 -2.83
CA LEU A 110 -5.73 9.27 -1.61
C LEU A 110 -5.83 10.75 -1.24
N LYS A 111 -4.71 11.49 -1.30
CA LYS A 111 -4.68 12.93 -1.00
C LYS A 111 -5.53 13.73 -1.98
N ASN A 112 -5.51 13.38 -3.27
CA ASN A 112 -6.36 14.00 -4.28
C ASN A 112 -7.84 13.72 -4.02
N LYS A 113 -8.22 12.47 -3.70
CA LYS A 113 -9.60 12.13 -3.34
C LYS A 113 -10.05 12.89 -2.10
N LEU A 114 -9.22 12.95 -1.06
CA LEU A 114 -9.52 13.71 0.15
C LEU A 114 -9.74 15.21 -0.14
N ALA A 115 -8.91 15.81 -1.00
CA ALA A 115 -9.06 17.21 -1.39
C ALA A 115 -10.34 17.49 -2.19
N GLN A 116 -10.87 16.50 -2.94
CA GLN A 116 -12.16 16.62 -3.65
C GLN A 116 -13.36 16.58 -2.71
N LEU A 117 -13.18 16.08 -1.48
CA LEU A 117 -14.23 16.00 -0.46
C LEU A 117 -14.25 17.24 0.45
N GLN A 118 -13.35 18.21 0.27
CA GLN A 118 -13.28 19.47 1.04
C GLN A 118 -14.07 20.58 0.38
#